data_AF-A0A949ZKG5-F1
#
_entry.id   AF-A0A949ZKG5-F1
#
_cell.length_a   1.000
_cell.length_b   1.000
_cell.length_c   1.000
_cell.angle_alpha   90.00
_cell.angle_beta   90.00
_cell.angle_gamma   90.00
#
_symmetry.space_group_name_H-M   'P 1'
#
loop_
_entity.id
_entity.type
_entity.pdbx_description
1 polymer ?
#
loop_
_entity_poly.entity_id
_entity_poly.type
_entity_poly.pdbx_seq_one_letter_code
_entity_poly.pdbx_strand_id
1 'polypeptide(L)'
;MRLGDYTDDYCSRCRRVMDHSVVSISGEQAARVRCRTCDYEHTYRKNRGGKKEMSAKQAFDHVLASVMGSMPSAEKPKKRRK
;
A
#
# COMPACT_ATOMS: atom_id res chain seq x y z
N MET A 1 -15.49 -7.29 -19.46
CA MET A 1 -15.12 -8.21 -18.37
C MET A 1 -16.21 -9.26 -18.23
N ARG A 2 -15.85 -10.53 -18.27
CA ARG A 2 -16.71 -11.69 -18.06
C ARG A 2 -16.19 -12.50 -16.87
N LEU A 3 -17.06 -13.31 -16.28
CA LEU A 3 -16.66 -14.26 -15.24
C LEU A 3 -15.67 -15.26 -15.86
N GLY A 4 -14.60 -15.56 -15.13
CA GLY A 4 -13.52 -16.42 -15.61
C GLY A 4 -12.47 -15.73 -16.48
N ASP A 5 -12.65 -14.45 -16.87
CA ASP A 5 -11.56 -13.68 -17.49
C ASP A 5 -10.35 -13.60 -16.56
N TYR A 6 -9.16 -13.45 -17.16
CA TYR A 6 -7.90 -13.29 -16.44
C TYR A 6 -7.58 -11.81 -16.22
N THR A 7 -7.11 -11.48 -15.03
CA THR A 7 -6.69 -10.14 -14.65
C THR A 7 -5.52 -10.19 -13.69
N ASP A 8 -4.58 -9.27 -13.83
CA ASP A 8 -3.44 -9.13 -12.93
C ASP A 8 -3.82 -8.33 -11.68
N ASP A 9 -3.62 -8.92 -10.50
CA ASP A 9 -3.79 -8.25 -9.21
C ASP A 9 -2.69 -8.68 -8.22
N TYR A 10 -2.54 -7.92 -7.14
CA TYR A 10 -1.58 -8.27 -6.09
C TYR A 10 -2.15 -9.34 -5.16
N CYS A 11 -1.56 -10.54 -5.21
CA CYS A 11 -1.92 -11.62 -4.30
C CYS A 11 -1.24 -11.42 -2.94
N SER A 12 -2.01 -11.32 -1.85
CA SER A 12 -1.45 -11.23 -0.49
C SER A 12 -0.68 -12.48 -0.05
N ARG A 13 -1.00 -13.64 -0.64
CA ARG A 13 -0.38 -14.93 -0.31
C ARG A 13 0.93 -15.15 -1.07
N CYS A 14 0.94 -14.87 -2.38
CA CYS A 14 2.15 -14.92 -3.19
C CYS A 14 3.05 -13.68 -3.03
N ARG A 15 2.50 -12.58 -2.47
CA ARG A 15 3.16 -11.29 -2.23
C ARG A 15 3.72 -10.63 -3.50
N ARG A 16 3.11 -10.93 -4.65
CA ARG A 16 3.50 -10.48 -5.98
C ARG A 16 2.26 -10.26 -6.83
N VAL A 17 2.41 -9.49 -7.91
CA VAL A 17 1.39 -9.37 -8.97
C VAL A 17 1.43 -10.65 -9.79
N MET A 18 0.27 -11.27 -9.98
CA MET A 18 0.11 -12.55 -10.68
C MET A 18 -1.23 -12.55 -11.43
N ASP A 19 -1.39 -13.51 -12.33
CA ASP A 19 -2.67 -13.81 -12.96
C ASP A 19 -3.72 -14.30 -11.94
N HIS A 20 -4.88 -13.65 -11.94
CA HIS A 20 -6.06 -14.07 -11.21
C HIS A 20 -7.23 -14.30 -12.15
N SER A 21 -8.06 -15.29 -11.84
CA SER A 21 -9.35 -15.50 -12.52
C SER A 21 -10.46 -14.73 -11.79
N VAL A 22 -11.38 -14.13 -12.54
CA VAL A 22 -12.48 -13.36 -11.96
C VAL A 22 -13.60 -14.27 -11.51
N VAL A 23 -13.83 -14.31 -10.19
CA VAL A 23 -14.84 -15.15 -9.54
C VAL A 23 -16.16 -14.41 -9.40
N SER A 24 -16.11 -13.09 -9.23
CA SER A 24 -17.32 -12.26 -9.18
C SER A 24 -17.09 -10.88 -9.77
N ILE A 25 -18.15 -10.32 -10.34
CA ILE A 25 -18.19 -8.97 -10.93
C ILE A 25 -19.23 -8.15 -10.16
N SER A 26 -18.90 -6.90 -9.86
CA SER A 26 -19.84 -5.92 -9.29
C SER A 26 -19.89 -4.70 -10.20
N GLY A 27 -21.04 -4.50 -10.84
CA GLY A 27 -21.20 -3.48 -11.89
C GLY A 27 -20.30 -3.80 -13.08
N GLU A 28 -19.38 -2.89 -13.40
CA GLU A 28 -18.46 -3.02 -14.53
C GLU A 28 -17.06 -3.55 -14.15
N GLN A 29 -16.82 -3.85 -12.87
CA GLN A 29 -15.49 -4.22 -12.37
C GLN A 29 -15.50 -5.55 -11.60
N ALA A 30 -14.37 -6.26 -11.61
CA ALA A 30 -14.20 -7.46 -10.80
C ALA A 30 -14.34 -7.11 -9.31
N ALA A 31 -15.14 -7.90 -8.59
CA ALA A 31 -15.35 -7.75 -7.15
C ALA A 31 -14.42 -8.68 -6.36
N ARG A 32 -14.33 -9.95 -6.77
CA ARG A 32 -13.40 -10.94 -6.22
C ARG A 32 -12.66 -11.67 -7.32
N VAL A 33 -11.42 -12.02 -7.01
CA VAL A 33 -10.49 -12.68 -7.90
C VAL A 33 -9.82 -13.85 -7.17
N ARG A 34 -9.52 -14.93 -7.92
CA ARG A 34 -8.82 -16.12 -7.43
C ARG A 34 -7.45 -16.22 -8.09
N CYS A 35 -6.40 -16.24 -7.29
CA CYS A 35 -5.04 -16.40 -7.78
C CYS A 35 -4.87 -17.76 -8.44
N ARG A 36 -4.33 -17.81 -9.67
CA ARG A 36 -4.11 -19.09 -10.37
C ARG A 36 -2.91 -19.88 -9.87
N THR A 37 -2.05 -19.26 -9.08
CA THR A 37 -0.83 -19.89 -8.55
C THR A 37 -1.03 -20.52 -7.18
N CYS A 38 -1.85 -19.90 -6.32
CA CYS A 38 -2.07 -20.37 -4.95
C CYS A 38 -3.54 -20.62 -4.60
N ASP A 39 -4.43 -20.50 -5.58
CA ASP A 39 -5.88 -20.72 -5.45
C ASP A 39 -6.58 -19.89 -4.37
N TYR A 40 -5.93 -18.83 -3.89
CA TYR A 40 -6.50 -17.96 -2.88
C TYR A 40 -7.46 -16.94 -3.48
N GLU A 41 -8.66 -16.85 -2.93
CA GLU A 41 -9.66 -15.86 -3.28
C GLU A 41 -9.52 -14.61 -2.42
N HIS A 42 -9.48 -13.44 -3.07
CA HIS A 42 -9.52 -12.16 -2.38
C HIS A 42 -10.31 -11.11 -3.16
N THR A 43 -10.66 -10.02 -2.48
CA THR A 43 -11.23 -8.83 -3.12
C THR A 43 -10.24 -8.24 -4.10
N TYR A 44 -10.75 -7.81 -5.26
CA TYR A 44 -9.94 -7.19 -6.30
C TYR A 44 -9.42 -5.83 -5.83
N ARG A 45 -8.10 -5.65 -5.83
CA ARG A 45 -7.42 -4.43 -5.36
C ARG A 45 -7.03 -3.49 -6.49
N LYS A 46 -7.40 -3.80 -7.75
CA LYS A 46 -7.10 -2.98 -8.94
C LYS A 46 -5.60 -2.68 -9.07
N ASN A 47 -4.76 -3.67 -8.76
CA ASN A 47 -3.31 -3.52 -8.75
C ASN A 47 -2.80 -2.36 -7.85
N ARG A 48 -3.60 -1.92 -6.85
CA ARG A 48 -3.15 -1.00 -5.78
C ARG A 48 -2.29 -1.77 -4.79
N GLY A 49 -1.14 -2.25 -5.26
CA GLY A 49 -0.03 -2.72 -4.42
C GLY A 49 0.85 -1.57 -3.91
N GLY A 50 0.69 -0.36 -4.47
CA GLY A 50 1.40 0.85 -4.06
C GLY A 50 0.76 1.49 -2.83
N LYS A 51 1.60 1.80 -1.84
CA LYS A 51 1.25 2.57 -0.63
C LYS A 51 0.37 3.77 -1.01
N LYS A 52 -0.65 4.07 -0.19
CA LYS A 52 -1.43 5.31 -0.31
C LYS A 52 -0.45 6.46 -0.57
N GLU A 53 -0.65 7.20 -1.66
CA GLU A 53 0.15 8.38 -1.96
C GLU A 53 0.08 9.29 -0.73
N MET A 54 1.19 9.40 0.00
CA MET A 54 1.28 10.37 1.09
C MET A 54 1.20 11.74 0.43
N SER A 55 0.44 12.66 1.03
CA SER A 55 0.40 14.02 0.51
C SER A 55 1.82 14.60 0.48
N ALA A 56 2.11 15.46 -0.49
CA ALA A 56 3.46 16.03 -0.66
C ALA A 56 4.00 16.66 0.63
N LYS A 57 3.12 17.24 1.47
CA LYS A 57 3.46 17.76 2.79
C LYS A 57 3.92 16.68 3.77
N GLN A 58 3.17 15.58 3.87
CA GLN A 58 3.53 14.46 4.77
C GLN A 58 4.81 13.75 4.34
N ALA A 59 5.03 13.61 3.03
CA ALA A 59 6.27 13.07 2.50
C ALA A 59 7.47 13.99 2.82
N PHE A 60 7.29 15.29 2.68
CA PHE A 60 8.32 16.29 2.99
C PHE A 60 8.66 16.35 4.48
N ASP A 61 7.66 16.37 5.36
CA ASP A 61 7.85 16.38 6.81
C ASP A 61 8.60 15.13 7.31
N HIS A 62 8.30 13.96 6.72
CA HIS A 62 8.99 12.71 7.07
C HIS A 62 10.48 12.73 6.65
N VAL A 63 10.79 13.30 5.49
CA VAL A 63 12.18 13.47 5.03
C VAL A 63 12.91 14.49 5.88
N LEU A 64 12.29 15.64 6.18
CA LEU A 64 12.86 16.65 7.06
C LEU A 64 13.16 16.09 8.46
N ALA A 65 12.22 15.36 9.06
CA ALA A 65 12.43 14.71 10.36
C ALA A 65 13.58 13.70 10.33
N SER A 66 13.70 12.91 9.25
CA SER A 66 14.81 11.96 9.08
C SER A 66 16.17 12.64 8.95
N VAL A 67 16.24 13.82 8.30
CA VAL A 67 17.48 14.58 8.14
C VAL A 67 17.84 15.32 9.44
N MET A 68 16.87 15.90 10.13
CA MET A 68 17.09 16.65 11.38
C MET A 68 17.42 15.74 12.57
N GLY A 69 16.91 14.50 12.60
CA GLY A 69 17.26 13.49 13.62
C GLY A 69 18.71 12.99 13.56
N SER A 70 19.46 13.34 12.51
CA SER A 70 20.86 12.95 12.32
C SER A 70 21.87 13.98 12.87
N MET A 71 21.40 15.06 13.50
CA MET A 71 22.26 16.06 14.15
C MET A 71 22.25 15.88 15.68
N PRO A 72 23.40 15.82 16.37
CA PRO A 72 23.42 15.82 17.83
C PRO A 72 22.92 17.19 18.31
N SER A 73 21.70 17.22 18.85
CA SER A 73 21.10 18.45 19.35
C SER A 73 21.79 18.85 20.66
N ALA A 74 22.55 19.93 20.61
CA ALA A 74 23.18 20.55 21.77
C ALA A 74 22.11 20.97 22.80
N GLU A 75 22.20 20.37 23.98
CA GLU A 75 21.33 20.60 25.14
C GLU A 75 21.37 22.08 25.56
N LYS A 76 20.21 22.74 25.66
CA LYS A 76 20.08 24.06 26.28
C LYS A 76 19.49 23.94 27.70
N PRO A 77 20.14 24.54 28.73
CA PRO A 77 19.79 24.32 30.12
C PRO A 77 18.55 25.12 30.55
N LYS A 78 17.70 24.48 31.36
CA LYS A 78 16.49 25.06 31.96
C LYS A 78 16.84 26.19 32.92
N LYS A 79 16.39 27.42 32.64
CA LYS A 79 16.42 28.51 33.64
C LYS A 79 15.35 28.24 34.71
N ARG A 80 15.81 27.99 35.95
CA ARG A 80 14.97 28.02 37.16
C ARG A 80 14.43 29.44 37.35
N ARG A 81 13.11 29.59 37.42
CA ARG A 81 12.46 30.84 37.86
C ARG A 81 12.62 30.97 39.37
N LYS A 82 13.03 32.15 39.84
CA LYS A 82 12.93 32.61 41.23
C LYS A 82 12.02 33.83 41.23
#